data_AF-A0A7Y0N1G6-F1
#
_entry.id   AF-A0A7Y0N1G6-F1
#
_cell.length_a   1.000
_cell.length_b   1.000
_cell.length_c   1.000
_cell.angle_alpha   90.00
_cell.angle_beta   90.00
_cell.angle_gamma   90.00
#
_symmetry.space_group_name_H-M   'P 1'
#
loop_
_entity.id
_entity.type
_entity.pdbx_description
1 polymer ?
#
loop_
_entity_poly.entity_id
_entity_poly.type
_entity_poly.pdbx_seq_one_letter_code
_entity_poly.pdbx_strand_id
1 'polypeptide(L)'
;VTIEERGVITAVKTGVSVIRADLDEFSSEMTVQVVDAKLTNIYFDLPHKAIAKGLSFQAKAYGEYTDKQTRDISHLVEWDSTDCSVVMPGINGIFTAQDEGDADIYAELDGLTSTHGSITVTPAVLVSMDISSSALEMPLGTHKPLVVMGTLSDGEQVDLTRGITWHVDNDVVEIVDNVVKAKHKGTA
;
A
#
# COMPACT_ATOMS: atom_id res chain seq x y z
N VAL A 1 18.81 -30.50 -20.44
CA VAL A 1 20.04 -30.40 -19.64
C VAL A 1 21.20 -30.08 -20.58
N THR A 2 22.18 -29.28 -20.16
CA THR A 2 23.44 -29.06 -20.91
C THR A 2 24.62 -29.63 -20.11
N ILE A 3 25.64 -30.12 -20.81
CA ILE A 3 26.88 -30.66 -20.23
C ILE A 3 28.05 -29.79 -20.69
N GLU A 4 28.83 -29.25 -19.76
CA GLU A 4 30.04 -28.46 -20.04
C GLU A 4 31.32 -29.31 -19.89
N GLU A 5 32.47 -28.78 -20.31
CA GLU A 5 33.76 -29.42 -20.05
C GLU A 5 33.90 -29.73 -18.55
N ARG A 6 34.35 -30.96 -18.23
CA ARG A 6 34.48 -31.54 -16.87
C ARG A 6 33.21 -32.08 -16.23
N GLY A 7 32.13 -32.31 -16.99
CA GLY A 7 30.98 -33.08 -16.50
C GLY A 7 30.05 -32.33 -15.56
N VAL A 8 30.06 -30.99 -15.62
CA VAL A 8 29.06 -30.16 -14.94
C VAL A 8 27.74 -30.22 -15.71
N ILE A 9 26.65 -30.48 -14.99
CA ILE A 9 25.30 -30.68 -15.53
C ILE A 9 24.42 -29.52 -15.11
N THR A 10 23.87 -28.77 -16.06
CA THR A 10 22.90 -27.69 -15.79
C THR A 10 21.52 -28.07 -16.28
N ALA A 11 20.53 -28.04 -15.39
CA ALA A 11 19.13 -28.20 -15.73
C ALA A 11 18.60 -26.91 -16.38
N VAL A 12 17.90 -27.03 -17.52
CA VAL A 12 17.40 -25.86 -18.29
C VAL A 12 15.88 -25.86 -18.38
N LYS A 13 15.28 -27.04 -18.49
CA LYS A 13 13.83 -27.24 -18.61
C LYS A 13 13.46 -28.56 -17.95
N THR A 14 12.26 -28.62 -17.40
CA THR A 14 11.66 -29.86 -16.90
C THR A 14 11.58 -30.92 -17.99
N GLY A 15 11.70 -32.17 -17.57
CA GLY A 15 11.72 -33.32 -18.47
C GLY A 15 12.75 -34.37 -18.07
N VAL A 16 12.80 -35.43 -18.86
CA VAL A 16 13.74 -36.53 -18.68
C VAL A 16 14.83 -36.43 -19.75
N SER A 17 16.08 -36.61 -19.36
CA SER A 17 17.22 -36.68 -20.26
C SER A 17 18.07 -37.88 -19.90
N VAL A 18 18.67 -38.54 -20.89
CA VAL A 18 19.66 -39.59 -20.67
C VAL A 18 21.03 -38.98 -20.89
N ILE A 19 21.93 -39.18 -19.94
CA ILE A 19 23.34 -38.84 -20.04
C ILE A 19 24.08 -40.15 -20.32
N ARG A 20 24.97 -40.11 -21.31
CA ARG A 20 25.80 -41.24 -21.69
C ARG A 20 27.27 -40.84 -21.61
N ALA A 21 28.08 -41.71 -21.02
CA ALA A 21 29.53 -41.62 -21.04
C ALA A 21 30.09 -42.79 -21.85
N ASP A 22 31.02 -42.51 -22.75
CA ASP A 22 31.69 -43.48 -23.60
C ASP A 22 33.21 -43.38 -23.42
N LEU A 23 33.88 -44.52 -23.30
CA LEU A 23 35.34 -44.66 -23.33
C LEU A 23 35.68 -45.95 -24.08
N ASP A 24 36.21 -45.81 -25.29
CA ASP A 24 36.45 -46.92 -26.24
C ASP A 24 35.19 -47.80 -26.43
N GLU A 25 35.23 -49.04 -25.97
CA GLU A 25 34.13 -50.01 -26.04
C GLU A 25 33.20 -49.98 -24.81
N PHE A 26 33.56 -49.21 -23.78
CA PHE A 26 32.79 -49.08 -22.55
C PHE A 26 31.81 -47.92 -22.66
N SER A 27 30.55 -48.18 -22.31
CA SER A 27 29.54 -47.13 -22.20
C SER A 27 28.76 -47.29 -20.90
N SER A 28 28.29 -46.17 -20.36
CA SER A 28 27.42 -46.13 -19.19
C SER A 28 26.40 -45.02 -19.36
N GLU A 29 25.15 -45.30 -18.98
CA GLU A 29 24.05 -44.36 -19.10
C GLU A 29 23.43 -44.05 -17.73
N MET A 30 22.99 -42.81 -17.56
CA MET A 30 22.27 -42.34 -16.38
C MET A 30 21.10 -41.46 -16.83
N THR A 31 19.92 -41.71 -16.27
CA THR A 31 18.76 -40.84 -16.49
C THR A 31 18.76 -39.69 -15.49
N VAL A 32 18.52 -38.48 -15.97
CA VAL A 32 18.29 -37.29 -15.18
C VAL A 32 16.86 -36.81 -15.40
N GLN A 33 16.10 -36.68 -14.32
CA GLN A 33 14.77 -36.10 -14.33
C GLN A 33 14.81 -34.70 -13.71
N VAL A 34 14.45 -33.69 -14.51
CA VAL A 34 14.27 -32.31 -14.07
C VAL A 34 12.79 -32.09 -13.79
N VAL A 35 12.46 -31.69 -12.56
CA VAL A 35 11.09 -31.44 -12.08
C VAL A 35 10.85 -29.95 -11.83
N ASP A 36 9.59 -29.56 -11.65
CA ASP A 36 9.25 -28.19 -11.29
C ASP A 36 9.86 -27.81 -9.94
N ALA A 37 10.31 -26.56 -9.84
CA ALA A 37 10.79 -26.01 -8.58
C ALA A 37 9.62 -25.87 -7.60
N LYS A 38 9.83 -26.28 -6.35
CA LYS A 38 8.80 -26.20 -5.30
C LYS A 38 9.05 -24.96 -4.45
N LEU A 39 7.98 -24.30 -4.02
CA LEU A 39 8.04 -23.22 -3.05
C LEU A 39 8.51 -23.78 -1.70
N THR A 40 9.47 -23.12 -1.06
CA THR A 40 10.04 -23.55 0.23
C THR A 40 9.84 -22.52 1.33
N ASN A 41 9.64 -21.26 0.99
CA ASN A 41 9.46 -20.18 1.96
C ASN A 41 8.71 -19.00 1.34
N ILE A 42 7.99 -18.24 2.17
CA ILE A 42 7.33 -16.99 1.81
C ILE A 42 7.78 -15.92 2.79
N TYR A 43 8.15 -14.76 2.27
CA TYR A 43 8.35 -13.56 3.06
C TYR A 43 7.79 -12.35 2.29
N PHE A 44 7.63 -11.21 2.96
CA PHE A 44 7.20 -10.00 2.30
C PHE A 44 7.89 -8.77 2.87
N ASP A 45 7.92 -7.71 2.08
CA ASP A 45 8.39 -6.40 2.50
C ASP A 45 7.21 -5.48 2.78
N LEU A 46 7.28 -4.80 3.93
CA LEU A 46 6.27 -3.85 4.36
C LEU A 46 6.78 -2.42 4.15
N PRO A 47 6.14 -1.59 3.29
CA PRO A 47 6.65 -0.26 2.97
C PRO A 47 6.50 0.74 4.14
N HIS A 48 5.55 0.49 5.04
CA HIS A 48 5.21 1.37 6.16
C HIS A 48 4.89 0.54 7.40
N LYS A 49 5.26 1.00 8.59
CA LYS A 49 4.83 0.38 9.87
C LYS A 49 3.61 1.06 10.48
N ALA A 50 3.27 2.24 9.97
CA ALA A 50 2.11 2.98 10.40
C ALA A 50 1.48 3.69 9.20
N ILE A 51 0.15 3.79 9.21
CA ILE A 51 -0.61 4.43 8.15
C ILE A 51 -1.84 5.13 8.73
N ALA A 52 -2.19 6.30 8.20
CA ALA A 52 -3.39 7.01 8.65
C ALA A 52 -4.65 6.30 8.15
N LYS A 53 -5.68 6.28 9.02
CA LYS A 53 -7.02 5.79 8.67
C LYS A 53 -7.52 6.42 7.37
N GLY A 54 -8.12 5.59 6.51
CA GLY A 54 -8.62 5.97 5.20
C GLY A 54 -7.62 5.86 4.05
N LEU A 55 -6.33 5.67 4.34
CA LEU A 55 -5.31 5.45 3.30
C LEU A 55 -5.08 3.96 3.02
N SER A 56 -4.49 3.69 1.85
CA SER A 56 -4.08 2.34 1.43
C SER A 56 -2.59 2.27 1.18
N PHE A 57 -2.02 1.08 1.31
CA PHE A 57 -0.64 0.77 0.94
C PHE A 57 -0.56 -0.58 0.23
N GLN A 58 0.58 -0.89 -0.38
CA GLN A 58 0.80 -2.17 -1.05
C GLN A 58 2.05 -2.88 -0.50
N ALA A 59 1.87 -4.10 0.01
CA ALA A 59 2.95 -5.01 0.36
C ALA A 59 3.36 -5.88 -0.84
N LYS A 60 4.59 -6.38 -0.84
CA LYS A 60 5.10 -7.31 -1.87
C LYS A 60 5.59 -8.60 -1.24
N ALA A 61 5.06 -9.72 -1.71
CA ALA A 61 5.45 -11.05 -1.26
C ALA A 61 6.43 -11.70 -2.24
N TYR A 62 7.39 -12.42 -1.67
CA TYR A 62 8.43 -13.15 -2.38
C TYR A 62 8.44 -14.60 -1.94
N GLY A 63 8.54 -15.49 -2.93
CA GLY A 63 8.68 -16.92 -2.72
C GLY A 63 10.11 -17.38 -3.00
N GLU A 64 10.68 -18.16 -2.08
CA GLU A 64 11.95 -18.85 -2.31
C GLU A 64 11.66 -20.28 -2.75
N TYR A 65 12.35 -20.73 -3.81
CA TYR A 65 12.10 -22.03 -4.44
C TYR A 65 13.29 -22.99 -4.32
N THR A 66 13.06 -24.29 -4.52
CA THR A 66 14.11 -25.33 -4.47
C THR A 66 15.23 -25.16 -5.52
N ASP A 67 14.98 -24.38 -6.58
CA ASP A 67 15.98 -23.98 -7.58
C ASP A 67 16.84 -22.79 -7.12
N LYS A 68 16.65 -22.32 -5.87
CA LYS A 68 17.28 -21.15 -5.23
C LYS A 68 16.90 -19.82 -5.85
N GLN A 69 15.87 -19.78 -6.69
CA GLN A 69 15.34 -18.53 -7.21
C GLN A 69 14.34 -17.91 -6.23
N THR A 70 14.34 -16.59 -6.20
CA THR A 70 13.30 -15.79 -5.55
C THR A 70 12.39 -15.21 -6.61
N ARG A 71 11.07 -15.31 -6.40
CA ARG A 71 10.06 -14.80 -7.35
C ARG A 71 9.07 -13.92 -6.62
N ASP A 72 8.63 -12.84 -7.28
CA ASP A 72 7.49 -12.06 -6.81
C ASP A 72 6.22 -12.91 -6.98
N ILE A 73 5.55 -13.15 -5.86
CA ILE A 73 4.33 -13.96 -5.78
C ILE A 73 3.17 -13.16 -5.19
N SER A 74 3.26 -11.83 -5.19
CA SER A 74 2.27 -10.93 -4.56
C SER A 74 0.83 -11.13 -5.05
N HIS A 75 0.67 -11.62 -6.28
CA HIS A 75 -0.60 -11.90 -6.93
C HIS A 75 -1.06 -13.37 -6.79
N LEU A 76 -0.20 -14.23 -6.24
CA LEU A 76 -0.48 -15.66 -6.04
C LEU A 76 -0.84 -15.96 -4.59
N VAL A 77 -0.24 -15.24 -3.65
CA VAL A 77 -0.51 -15.43 -2.22
C VAL A 77 -1.90 -14.93 -1.83
N GLU A 78 -2.51 -15.60 -0.87
CA GLU A 78 -3.64 -15.10 -0.11
C GLU A 78 -3.12 -14.16 0.98
N TRP A 79 -3.54 -12.90 0.94
CA TRP A 79 -3.19 -11.90 1.94
C TRP A 79 -4.27 -11.84 3.01
N ASP A 80 -3.85 -11.77 4.27
CA ASP A 80 -4.77 -11.76 5.40
C ASP A 80 -4.29 -10.82 6.51
N SER A 81 -5.18 -10.51 7.45
CA SER A 81 -4.90 -9.73 8.64
C SER A 81 -5.49 -10.37 9.88
N THR A 82 -4.78 -10.24 11.00
CA THR A 82 -5.30 -10.66 12.31
C THR A 82 -6.51 -9.86 12.76
N ASP A 83 -6.70 -8.65 12.23
CA ASP A 83 -7.89 -7.82 12.47
C ASP A 83 -8.27 -7.02 11.21
N CYS A 84 -9.16 -7.59 10.41
CA CYS A 84 -9.68 -6.96 9.19
C CYS A 84 -10.51 -5.69 9.45
N SER A 85 -10.94 -5.42 10.69
CA SER A 85 -11.58 -4.15 11.02
C SER A 85 -10.57 -2.99 11.16
N VAL A 86 -9.31 -3.30 11.46
CA VAL A 86 -8.20 -2.34 11.56
C VAL A 86 -7.48 -2.22 10.20
N VAL A 87 -7.04 -3.33 9.62
CA VAL A 87 -6.35 -3.37 8.32
C VAL A 87 -7.03 -4.38 7.41
N MET A 88 -7.73 -3.90 6.38
CA MET A 88 -8.46 -4.75 5.44
C MET A 88 -7.54 -5.21 4.30
N PRO A 89 -7.30 -6.51 4.11
CA PRO A 89 -6.61 -7.03 2.94
C PRO A 89 -7.45 -6.85 1.66
N GLY A 90 -6.77 -6.53 0.57
CA GLY A 90 -7.31 -6.41 -0.77
C GLY A 90 -6.52 -7.27 -1.76
N ILE A 91 -6.66 -6.98 -3.05
CA ILE A 91 -6.06 -7.78 -4.12
C ILE A 91 -4.59 -7.39 -4.33
N ASN A 92 -3.73 -8.35 -4.67
CA ASN A 92 -2.32 -8.15 -5.03
C ASN A 92 -1.51 -7.39 -3.96
N GLY A 93 -1.78 -7.70 -2.68
CA GLY A 93 -1.08 -7.10 -1.54
C GLY A 93 -1.47 -5.66 -1.23
N ILE A 94 -2.56 -5.15 -1.79
CA ILE A 94 -3.11 -3.85 -1.41
C ILE A 94 -3.86 -4.01 -0.08
N PHE A 95 -3.58 -3.16 0.89
CA PHE A 95 -4.26 -3.11 2.18
C PHE A 95 -4.86 -1.72 2.40
N THR A 96 -6.00 -1.65 3.09
CA THR A 96 -6.65 -0.38 3.45
C THR A 96 -6.77 -0.26 4.96
N ALA A 97 -6.35 0.88 5.51
CA ALA A 97 -6.45 1.20 6.93
C ALA A 97 -7.87 1.66 7.26
N GLN A 98 -8.60 0.87 8.05
CA GLN A 98 -10.03 1.05 8.30
C GLN A 98 -10.31 1.71 9.66
N ASP A 99 -9.76 1.17 10.75
CA ASP A 99 -9.92 1.70 12.10
C ASP A 99 -8.59 1.82 12.83
N GLU A 100 -8.52 2.76 13.77
CA GLU A 100 -7.33 2.96 14.60
C GLU A 100 -7.04 1.73 15.47
N GLY A 101 -5.76 1.37 15.57
CA GLY A 101 -5.34 0.20 16.31
C GLY A 101 -4.11 -0.45 15.70
N ASP A 102 -3.78 -1.65 16.18
CA ASP A 102 -2.69 -2.46 15.67
C ASP A 102 -3.24 -3.77 15.09
N ALA A 103 -2.72 -4.15 13.93
CA ALA A 103 -3.01 -5.44 13.32
C ALA A 103 -1.73 -6.00 12.66
N ASP A 104 -1.62 -7.32 12.63
CA ASP A 104 -0.60 -7.98 11.85
C ASP A 104 -1.19 -8.40 10.50
N ILE A 105 -0.36 -8.35 9.46
CA ILE A 105 -0.68 -8.89 8.13
C ILE A 105 0.27 -10.03 7.79
N TYR A 106 -0.21 -10.98 6.98
CA TYR A 106 0.59 -12.12 6.50
C TYR A 106 0.12 -12.58 5.12
N ALA A 107 0.95 -13.42 4.49
CA ALA A 107 0.69 -14.00 3.18
C ALA A 107 0.77 -15.52 3.25
N GLU A 108 -0.16 -16.21 2.59
CA GLU A 108 -0.21 -17.67 2.52
C GLU A 108 -0.22 -18.17 1.08
N LEU A 109 0.49 -19.26 0.80
CA LEU A 109 0.44 -19.96 -0.49
C LEU A 109 0.86 -21.42 -0.31
N ASP A 110 0.08 -22.34 -0.88
CA ASP A 110 0.34 -23.79 -0.85
C ASP A 110 0.59 -24.37 0.56
N GLY A 111 -0.09 -23.80 1.57
CA GLY A 111 0.03 -24.22 2.98
C GLY A 111 1.27 -23.69 3.70
N LEU A 112 2.05 -22.80 3.07
CA LEU A 112 3.09 -22.01 3.73
C LEU A 112 2.53 -20.65 4.12
N THR A 113 2.87 -20.20 5.31
CA THR A 113 2.51 -18.88 5.85
C THR A 113 3.79 -18.08 6.07
N SER A 114 3.80 -16.81 5.64
CA SER A 114 4.90 -15.90 5.92
C SER A 114 5.01 -15.56 7.40
N THR A 115 6.11 -14.95 7.82
CA THR A 115 6.13 -14.23 9.11
C THR A 115 5.12 -13.09 9.10
N HIS A 116 4.51 -12.81 10.25
CA HIS A 116 3.60 -11.68 10.42
C HIS A 116 4.35 -10.34 10.40
N GLY A 117 3.75 -9.33 9.78
CA GLY A 117 4.24 -7.95 9.79
C GLY A 117 3.23 -7.03 10.46
N SER A 118 3.67 -6.31 11.48
CA SER A 118 2.80 -5.43 12.28
C SER A 118 2.59 -4.06 11.64
N ILE A 119 1.34 -3.60 11.64
CA ILE A 119 0.88 -2.30 11.17
C ILE A 119 0.09 -1.60 12.28
N THR A 120 0.43 -0.35 12.55
CA THR A 120 -0.37 0.56 13.37
C THR A 120 -1.19 1.50 12.48
N VAL A 121 -2.51 1.49 12.63
CA VAL A 121 -3.37 2.49 12.02
C VAL A 121 -3.50 3.69 12.96
N THR A 122 -3.05 4.85 12.49
CA THR A 122 -3.13 6.11 13.23
C THR A 122 -4.41 6.88 12.90
N PRO A 123 -4.78 7.91 13.67
CA PRO A 123 -5.91 8.78 13.33
C PRO A 123 -5.82 9.31 11.90
N ALA A 124 -6.99 9.55 11.30
CA ALA A 124 -7.09 10.15 9.97
C ALA A 124 -6.43 11.55 9.96
N VAL A 125 -5.84 11.91 8.83
CA VAL A 125 -5.09 13.17 8.66
C VAL A 125 -5.84 14.13 7.74
N LEU A 126 -5.70 15.43 7.96
CA LEU A 126 -6.34 16.45 7.12
C LEU A 126 -5.76 16.41 5.69
N VAL A 127 -6.62 16.26 4.68
CA VAL A 127 -6.22 16.20 3.26
C VAL A 127 -6.63 17.45 2.48
N SER A 128 -7.74 18.10 2.84
CA SER A 128 -8.17 19.34 2.23
C SER A 128 -8.93 20.23 3.21
N MET A 129 -9.08 21.50 2.85
CA MET A 129 -9.84 22.48 3.62
C MET A 129 -10.56 23.40 2.64
N ASP A 130 -11.82 23.71 2.92
CA ASP A 130 -12.66 24.60 2.12
C ASP A 130 -13.45 25.54 3.04
N ILE A 131 -13.64 26.77 2.57
CA ILE A 131 -14.58 27.70 3.20
C ILE A 131 -15.98 27.30 2.72
N SER A 132 -16.84 26.86 3.63
CA SER A 132 -18.19 26.35 3.36
C SER A 132 -19.20 27.48 3.11
N SER A 133 -18.80 28.47 2.32
CA SER A 133 -19.64 29.60 1.92
C SER A 133 -19.65 29.71 0.40
N SER A 134 -20.84 29.75 -0.18
CA SER A 134 -21.02 30.15 -1.58
C SER A 134 -20.56 31.60 -1.78
N ALA A 135 -20.45 32.04 -3.05
CA ALA A 135 -20.13 33.42 -3.38
C ALA A 135 -20.96 34.41 -2.54
N LEU A 136 -20.27 35.24 -1.76
CA LEU A 136 -20.87 36.16 -0.82
C LEU A 136 -21.12 37.50 -1.50
N GLU A 137 -22.35 37.72 -1.96
CA GLU A 137 -22.86 39.09 -2.15
C GLU A 137 -23.38 39.61 -0.81
N MET A 138 -22.73 40.66 -0.30
CA MET A 138 -23.02 41.24 1.00
C MET A 138 -23.33 42.74 0.88
N PRO A 139 -24.51 43.21 1.31
CA PRO A 139 -24.78 44.63 1.41
C PRO A 139 -23.81 45.32 2.39
N LEU A 140 -23.45 46.58 2.10
CA LEU A 140 -22.57 47.38 2.94
C LEU A 140 -23.06 47.42 4.39
N GLY A 141 -22.16 47.18 5.35
CA GLY A 141 -22.47 47.17 6.78
C GLY A 141 -23.06 45.86 7.31
N THR A 142 -23.32 44.88 6.45
CA THR A 142 -23.74 43.54 6.88
C THR A 142 -22.56 42.65 7.25
N HIS A 143 -22.85 41.59 7.99
CA HIS A 143 -21.87 40.60 8.43
C HIS A 143 -22.44 39.19 8.29
N LYS A 144 -21.57 38.21 8.08
CA LYS A 144 -21.93 36.80 8.01
C LYS A 144 -20.84 35.94 8.68
N PRO A 145 -21.21 34.87 9.40
CA PRO A 145 -20.23 33.91 9.88
C PRO A 145 -19.61 33.16 8.69
N LEU A 146 -18.33 32.89 8.78
CA LEU A 146 -17.60 31.98 7.92
C LEU A 146 -17.47 30.64 8.63
N VAL A 147 -17.63 29.56 7.86
CA VAL A 147 -17.42 28.19 8.31
C VAL A 147 -16.32 27.60 7.46
N VAL A 148 -15.36 26.94 8.09
CA VAL A 148 -14.28 26.23 7.40
C VAL A 148 -14.41 24.75 7.71
N MET A 149 -14.54 23.96 6.65
CA MET A 149 -14.62 22.50 6.76
C MET A 149 -13.31 21.89 6.25
N GLY A 150 -12.79 20.93 7.00
CA GLY A 150 -11.68 20.08 6.60
C GLY A 150 -12.17 18.71 6.17
N THR A 151 -11.57 18.15 5.11
CA THR A 151 -11.76 16.73 4.75
C THR A 151 -10.58 15.94 5.28
N LEU A 152 -10.84 14.90 6.07
CA LEU A 152 -9.82 13.95 6.54
C LEU A 152 -9.57 12.83 5.53
N SER A 153 -8.49 12.07 5.71
CA SER A 153 -8.05 11.00 4.81
C SER A 153 -9.03 9.83 4.71
N ASP A 154 -9.93 9.68 5.67
CA ASP A 154 -11.04 8.71 5.67
C ASP A 154 -12.36 9.29 5.10
N GLY A 155 -12.32 10.54 4.63
CA GLY A 155 -13.48 11.24 4.08
C GLY A 155 -14.36 11.93 5.12
N GLU A 156 -14.06 11.79 6.42
CA GLU A 156 -14.79 12.52 7.46
C GLU A 156 -14.60 14.04 7.28
N GLN A 157 -15.68 14.79 7.54
CA GLN A 157 -15.67 16.25 7.53
C GLN A 157 -15.55 16.77 8.96
N VAL A 158 -14.56 17.62 9.21
CA VAL A 158 -14.35 18.26 10.52
C VAL A 158 -14.50 19.78 10.43
N ASP A 159 -15.16 20.37 11.42
CA ASP A 159 -15.28 21.83 11.53
C ASP A 159 -13.95 22.41 12.06
N LEU A 160 -13.28 23.18 11.19
CA LEU A 160 -12.01 23.84 11.46
C LEU A 160 -12.17 25.35 11.63
N THR A 161 -13.39 25.84 11.86
CA THR A 161 -13.68 27.27 12.00
C THR A 161 -12.91 27.91 13.17
N ARG A 162 -12.44 27.13 14.15
CA ARG A 162 -11.67 27.64 15.29
C ARG A 162 -10.17 27.40 15.11
N GLY A 163 -9.36 28.37 15.54
CA GLY A 163 -7.90 28.25 15.53
C GLY A 163 -7.22 28.53 14.19
N ILE A 164 -7.98 29.03 13.20
CA ILE A 164 -7.48 29.47 11.90
C ILE A 164 -7.15 30.97 11.91
N THR A 165 -6.22 31.37 11.04
CA THR A 165 -5.88 32.78 10.82
C THR A 165 -6.42 33.22 9.48
N TRP A 166 -7.18 34.32 9.48
CA TRP A 166 -7.73 34.91 8.28
C TRP A 166 -6.81 35.99 7.73
N HIS A 167 -6.66 36.02 6.41
CA HIS A 167 -5.99 37.08 5.69
C HIS A 167 -6.95 37.69 4.68
N VAL A 168 -6.97 39.03 4.63
CA VAL A 168 -7.74 39.81 3.67
C VAL A 168 -6.73 40.65 2.89
N ASP A 169 -6.85 40.67 1.57
CA ASP A 169 -5.89 41.35 0.68
C ASP A 169 -6.22 42.83 0.47
N ASN A 170 -7.43 43.25 0.84
CA ASN A 170 -7.93 44.62 0.74
C ASN A 170 -8.84 44.98 1.94
N ASP A 171 -9.31 46.22 1.95
CA ASP A 171 -10.12 46.79 3.04
C ASP A 171 -11.64 46.69 2.80
N VAL A 172 -12.10 46.05 1.70
CA VAL A 172 -13.53 45.90 1.37
C VAL A 172 -14.25 45.10 2.45
N VAL A 173 -13.57 44.11 3.04
CA VAL A 173 -14.07 43.33 4.18
C VAL A 173 -13.05 43.31 5.32
N GLU A 174 -13.55 43.06 6.53
CA GLU A 174 -12.74 42.62 7.66
C GLU A 174 -13.26 41.28 8.16
N ILE A 175 -12.38 40.43 8.68
CA ILE A 175 -12.76 39.18 9.34
C ILE A 175 -12.29 39.24 10.79
N VAL A 176 -13.24 39.15 11.72
CA VAL A 176 -13.00 39.15 13.17
C VAL A 176 -13.83 38.02 13.76
N ASP A 177 -13.21 37.17 14.59
CA ASP A 177 -13.88 36.04 15.24
C ASP A 177 -14.69 35.15 14.28
N ASN A 178 -14.10 34.86 13.11
CA ASN A 178 -14.72 34.10 12.00
C ASN A 178 -15.97 34.75 11.40
N VAL A 179 -16.17 36.05 11.60
CA VAL A 179 -17.27 36.82 11.00
C VAL A 179 -16.69 37.76 9.96
N VAL A 180 -17.07 37.58 8.70
CA VAL A 180 -16.78 38.54 7.63
C VAL A 180 -17.77 39.70 7.71
N LYS A 181 -17.27 40.92 7.59
CA LYS A 181 -18.07 42.14 7.61
C LYS A 181 -17.72 43.04 6.43
N ALA A 182 -18.75 43.46 5.69
CA ALA A 182 -18.60 44.34 4.52
C ALA A 182 -18.42 45.81 4.96
N LYS A 183 -17.25 46.39 4.66
CA LYS A 183 -16.87 47.76 5.07
C LYS A 183 -16.96 48.79 3.95
N HIS A 184 -16.63 48.39 2.73
CA HIS A 184 -16.64 49.26 1.55
C HIS A 184 -17.37 48.58 0.39
N LYS A 185 -17.73 49.36 -0.63
CA LYS A 185 -18.23 48.78 -1.89
C LYS A 185 -17.02 48.35 -2.71
N GLY A 186 -17.02 47.11 -3.19
CA GLY A 186 -15.92 46.57 -3.99
C GLY A 186 -15.97 45.05 -4.01
N THR A 187 -14.94 44.43 -4.60
CA THR A 187 -14.72 42.99 -4.53
C THR A 187 -13.56 42.76 -3.57
N ALA A 188 -13.81 41.92 -2.58
CA ALA A 188 -12.81 41.44 -1.64
C ALA A 188 -12.06 40.25 -2.23
#